data_AF-A0A9E0MM77-F1
#
_entry.id   AF-A0A9E0MM77-F1
#
_cell.length_a   1.000
_cell.length_b   1.000
_cell.length_c   1.000
_cell.angle_alpha   90.00
_cell.angle_beta   90.00
_cell.angle_gamma   90.00
#
_symmetry.space_group_name_H-M   'P 1'
#
loop_
_entity.id
_entity.type
_entity.pdbx_description
1 polymer ?
#
loop_
_entity_poly.entity_id
_entity_poly.type
_entity_poly.pdbx_seq_one_letter_code
_entity_poly.pdbx_strand_id
1 'polypeptide(L)'
;MRPPLLFATLALAAAACAADTDDRPADFAYISKTILEPNCATATCHNDATAREGYDFSSVEASRETFRRNGLVVQPDDPPANPIIFILTTSGEERMPIDGPLPDADIALIERWIINGAELE
;
A
#
# COMPACT_ATOMS: atom_id res chain seq x y z
N MET A 1 -43.29 44.76 31.53
CA MET A 1 -41.93 45.05 31.02
C MET A 1 -41.28 43.71 30.68
N ARG A 2 -41.04 43.40 29.41
CA ARG A 2 -40.44 42.14 28.92
C ARG A 2 -38.93 42.35 28.70
N PRO A 3 -38.01 41.55 29.29
CA PRO A 3 -36.62 41.57 28.86
C PRO A 3 -36.44 40.66 27.62
N PRO A 4 -35.44 40.94 26.77
CA PRO A 4 -35.34 40.36 25.44
C PRO A 4 -34.71 38.97 25.46
N LEU A 5 -35.09 38.18 24.45
CA LEU A 5 -34.51 36.88 24.10
C LEU A 5 -33.04 37.03 23.71
N LEU A 6 -32.16 36.28 24.37
CA LEU A 6 -30.80 36.03 23.91
C LEU A 6 -30.74 34.57 23.46
N PHE A 7 -30.97 34.35 22.17
CA PHE A 7 -30.64 33.10 21.50
C PHE A 7 -29.12 33.03 21.35
N ALA A 8 -28.45 32.33 22.27
CA ALA A 8 -27.06 31.94 22.08
C ALA A 8 -27.02 30.77 21.09
N THR A 9 -26.80 31.07 19.80
CA THR A 9 -26.48 30.05 18.79
C THR A 9 -25.07 29.56 19.05
N LEU A 10 -24.94 28.41 19.69
CA LEU A 10 -23.70 27.67 19.83
C LEU A 10 -23.32 27.11 18.45
N ALA A 11 -22.41 27.80 17.75
CA ALA A 11 -21.85 27.30 16.50
C ALA A 11 -20.93 26.12 16.82
N LEU A 12 -21.41 24.91 16.56
CA LEU A 12 -20.63 23.68 16.66
C LEU A 12 -19.64 23.65 15.49
N ALA A 13 -18.38 24.02 15.75
CA ALA A 13 -17.30 23.81 14.80
C ALA A 13 -17.04 22.31 14.66
N ALA A 14 -17.64 21.69 13.65
CA ALA A 14 -17.27 20.35 13.22
C ALA A 14 -15.86 20.43 12.62
N ALA A 15 -14.84 20.15 13.46
CA ALA A 15 -13.51 19.82 12.97
C ALA A 15 -13.63 18.47 12.27
N ALA A 16 -13.97 18.50 10.99
CA ALA A 16 -13.78 17.36 10.12
C ALA A 16 -12.27 17.10 10.11
N CYS A 17 -11.83 16.03 10.77
CA CYS A 17 -10.55 15.42 10.46
C CYS A 17 -10.63 15.07 8.98
N ALA A 18 -10.09 15.92 8.11
CA ALA A 18 -9.74 15.51 6.77
C ALA A 18 -8.73 14.40 6.97
N ALA A 19 -9.17 13.15 6.81
CA ALA A 19 -8.23 12.06 6.57
C ALA A 19 -7.40 12.53 5.38
N ASP A 20 -6.10 12.71 5.59
CA ASP A 20 -5.16 13.08 4.55
C ASP A 20 -5.33 12.05 3.43
N THR A 21 -5.95 12.46 2.32
CA THR A 21 -6.19 11.54 1.22
C THR A 21 -4.84 11.36 0.53
N ASP A 22 -4.34 10.12 0.56
CA ASP A 22 -3.12 9.80 -0.14
C ASP A 22 -3.37 9.87 -1.66
N ASP A 23 -2.95 11.00 -2.25
CA ASP A 23 -3.14 11.34 -3.66
C ASP A 23 -2.15 10.65 -4.61
N ARG A 24 -1.30 9.75 -4.10
CA ARG A 24 -0.40 8.95 -4.94
C ARG A 24 -1.21 8.05 -5.88
N PRO A 25 -0.76 7.89 -7.13
CA PRO A 25 -1.50 7.09 -8.09
C PRO A 25 -1.38 5.60 -7.72
N ALA A 26 -2.54 4.95 -7.61
CA ALA A 26 -2.65 3.52 -7.32
C ALA A 26 -2.50 2.70 -8.60
N ASP A 27 -1.37 2.87 -9.30
CA ASP A 27 -1.00 2.12 -10.50
C ASP A 27 0.28 1.30 -10.27
N PHE A 28 0.42 0.20 -11.02
CA PHE A 28 1.48 -0.77 -10.81
C PHE A 28 2.87 -0.21 -11.10
N ALA A 29 3.02 0.63 -12.13
CA ALA A 29 4.30 1.22 -12.48
C ALA A 29 4.80 2.17 -11.38
N TYR A 30 3.91 2.96 -10.78
CA TYR A 30 4.22 3.82 -9.64
C TYR A 30 4.60 3.00 -8.40
N ILE A 31 3.78 2.01 -8.03
CA ILE A 31 4.04 1.12 -6.89
C ILE A 31 5.37 0.38 -7.06
N SER A 32 5.64 -0.14 -8.25
CA SER A 32 6.91 -0.82 -8.53
C SER A 32 8.11 0.09 -8.30
N LYS A 33 8.11 1.30 -8.87
CA LYS A 33 9.26 2.21 -8.77
C LYS A 33 9.44 2.86 -7.41
N THR A 34 8.34 3.14 -6.71
CA THR A 34 8.37 3.95 -5.48
C THR A 34 8.30 3.12 -4.22
N ILE A 35 7.81 1.88 -4.31
CA ILE A 35 7.66 0.97 -3.18
C ILE A 35 8.48 -0.31 -3.40
N LEU A 36 8.22 -1.09 -4.45
CA LEU A 36 8.82 -2.42 -4.57
C LEU A 36 10.33 -2.38 -4.85
N GLU A 37 10.77 -1.57 -5.80
CA GLU A 37 12.18 -1.45 -6.16
C GLU A 37 13.05 -0.98 -4.97
N PRO A 38 12.75 0.14 -4.28
CA PRO A 38 13.61 0.61 -3.19
C PRO A 38 13.52 -0.24 -1.92
N ASN A 39 12.40 -0.92 -1.65
CA ASN A 39 12.21 -1.66 -0.39
C ASN A 39 12.41 -3.18 -0.53
N CYS A 40 12.32 -3.74 -1.74
CA CYS A 40 12.37 -5.19 -1.95
C CYS A 40 13.57 -5.60 -2.82
N ALA A 41 13.98 -4.78 -3.80
CA ALA A 41 15.10 -5.06 -4.70
C ALA A 41 16.46 -4.56 -4.17
N THR A 42 16.64 -4.51 -2.85
CA THR A 42 17.92 -4.12 -2.23
C THR A 42 18.99 -5.17 -2.51
N ALA A 43 20.27 -4.80 -2.35
CA ALA A 43 21.43 -5.54 -2.87
C ALA A 43 21.46 -7.05 -2.54
N THR A 44 20.89 -7.48 -1.42
CA THR A 44 20.89 -8.88 -0.97
C THR A 44 19.51 -9.54 -1.01
N CYS A 45 18.51 -8.94 -1.65
CA CYS A 45 17.11 -9.35 -1.54
C CYS A 45 16.53 -9.78 -2.90
N HIS A 46 15.43 -9.19 -3.34
CA HIS A 46 14.65 -9.64 -4.49
C HIS A 46 14.98 -8.78 -5.72
N ASN A 47 16.21 -8.89 -6.21
CA ASN A 47 16.71 -8.21 -7.42
C ASN A 47 17.22 -9.23 -8.46
N ASP A 48 17.60 -8.75 -9.64
CA ASP A 48 18.10 -9.58 -10.75
C ASP A 48 19.33 -10.44 -10.40
N ALA A 49 20.23 -9.91 -9.57
CA ALA A 49 21.49 -10.56 -9.21
C ALA A 49 21.32 -11.61 -8.10
N THR A 50 20.47 -11.34 -7.11
CA THR A 50 20.29 -12.20 -5.93
C THR A 50 19.07 -13.10 -6.06
N ALA A 51 17.99 -12.59 -6.65
CA ALA A 51 16.72 -13.26 -6.90
C ALA A 51 16.27 -14.14 -5.72
N ARG A 52 16.27 -13.62 -4.49
CA ARG A 52 15.86 -14.41 -3.32
C ARG A 52 14.46 -14.98 -3.53
N GLU A 53 14.30 -16.27 -3.27
CA GLU A 53 13.06 -17.02 -3.53
C GLU A 53 12.56 -16.93 -4.99
N GLY A 54 13.44 -16.57 -5.93
CA GLY A 54 13.09 -16.39 -7.34
C GLY A 54 12.32 -15.10 -7.66
N TYR A 55 12.28 -14.13 -6.74
CA TYR A 55 11.61 -12.84 -6.96
C TYR A 55 12.59 -11.76 -7.41
N ASP A 56 12.15 -10.94 -8.36
CA ASP A 56 12.85 -9.77 -8.84
C ASP A 56 11.89 -8.57 -8.94
N PHE A 57 12.19 -7.53 -8.17
CA PHE A 57 11.47 -6.25 -8.16
C PHE A 57 12.35 -5.08 -8.64
N SER A 58 13.50 -5.37 -9.26
CA SER A 58 14.49 -4.36 -9.69
C SER A 58 14.03 -3.46 -10.82
N SER A 59 12.89 -3.76 -11.44
CA SER A 59 12.25 -2.94 -12.46
C SER A 59 10.74 -3.20 -12.51
N VAL A 60 10.01 -2.32 -13.20
CA VAL A 60 8.56 -2.51 -13.46
C VAL A 60 8.31 -3.83 -14.19
N GLU A 61 9.10 -4.14 -15.20
CA GLU A 61 8.93 -5.37 -15.98
C GLU A 61 9.20 -6.63 -15.15
N ALA A 62 10.30 -6.64 -14.38
CA ALA A 62 10.64 -7.74 -13.50
C ALA A 62 9.58 -7.92 -12.40
N SER A 63 9.13 -6.81 -11.78
CA SER A 63 8.05 -6.83 -10.79
C SER A 63 6.79 -7.45 -11.39
N ARG A 64 6.44 -7.05 -12.61
CA ARG A 64 5.25 -7.55 -13.31
C ARG A 64 5.31 -9.07 -13.50
N GLU A 65 6.46 -9.56 -13.93
CA GLU A 65 6.69 -10.99 -14.13
C GLU A 65 6.66 -11.74 -12.79
N THR A 66 7.27 -11.19 -11.75
CA THR A 66 7.20 -11.72 -10.39
C THR A 66 5.74 -11.84 -9.91
N PHE A 67 4.91 -10.82 -10.11
CA PHE A 67 3.48 -10.88 -9.76
C PHE A 67 2.73 -11.96 -10.54
N ARG A 68 2.95 -12.05 -11.86
CA ARG A 68 2.28 -13.04 -12.73
C ARG A 68 2.64 -14.47 -12.41
N ARG A 69 3.92 -14.75 -12.17
CA ARG A 69 4.41 -16.12 -11.92
C ARG A 69 3.98 -16.67 -10.57
N ASN A 70 3.88 -15.79 -9.58
CA ASN A 70 3.74 -16.19 -8.19
C ASN A 70 2.34 -16.00 -7.63
N GLY A 71 1.40 -15.42 -8.40
CA GLY A 71 0.03 -15.23 -7.96
C GLY A 71 -0.07 -14.35 -6.72
N LEU A 72 0.65 -13.23 -6.70
CA LEU A 72 0.72 -12.34 -5.53
C LEU A 72 -0.58 -11.58 -5.26
N VAL A 73 -1.47 -11.54 -6.25
CA VAL A 73 -2.84 -11.01 -6.15
C VAL A 73 -3.81 -12.05 -6.73
N VAL A 74 -4.80 -12.44 -5.93
CA VAL A 74 -5.77 -13.51 -6.22
C VAL A 74 -7.23 -13.12 -5.93
N GLN A 75 -7.46 -12.12 -5.07
CA GLN A 75 -8.79 -11.67 -4.64
C GLN A 75 -8.84 -10.13 -4.63
N PRO A 76 -9.24 -9.47 -5.73
CA PRO A 76 -9.26 -8.01 -5.82
C PRO A 76 -10.20 -7.33 -4.82
N ASP A 77 -11.25 -8.01 -4.37
CA ASP A 77 -12.26 -7.52 -3.44
C ASP A 77 -11.94 -7.76 -1.95
N ASP A 78 -10.85 -8.48 -1.65
CA ASP A 78 -10.40 -8.78 -0.29
C ASP A 78 -8.87 -8.62 -0.18
N PRO A 79 -8.33 -7.39 0.01
CA PRO A 79 -6.89 -7.16 0.05
C PRO A 79 -6.14 -8.06 1.04
N PRO A 80 -6.60 -8.26 2.29
CA PRO A 80 -5.97 -9.19 3.24
C PRO A 80 -5.86 -10.64 2.77
N ALA A 81 -6.70 -11.09 1.83
CA ALA A 81 -6.62 -12.45 1.26
C ALA A 81 -5.51 -12.61 0.21
N ASN A 82 -4.82 -11.54 -0.19
CA ASN A 82 -3.76 -11.59 -1.20
C ASN A 82 -2.40 -11.87 -0.56
N PRO A 83 -1.57 -12.78 -1.13
CA PRO A 83 -0.24 -13.10 -0.61
C PRO A 83 0.66 -11.88 -0.40
N ILE A 84 0.58 -10.87 -1.29
CA ILE A 84 1.36 -9.64 -1.13
C ILE A 84 0.99 -8.87 0.14
N ILE A 85 -0.29 -8.76 0.50
CA ILE A 85 -0.70 -8.06 1.72
C ILE A 85 -0.34 -8.89 2.95
N PHE A 86 -0.53 -10.21 2.89
CA PHE A 86 -0.15 -11.11 3.98
C PHE A 86 1.33 -11.00 4.33
N ILE A 87 2.25 -11.06 3.34
CA ILE A 87 3.69 -11.02 3.62
C ILE A 87 4.15 -9.65 4.13
N LEU A 88 3.47 -8.57 3.74
CA LEU A 88 3.77 -7.21 4.20
C LEU A 88 3.30 -6.96 5.64
N THR A 89 2.25 -7.66 6.09
CA THR A 89 1.57 -7.42 7.37
C THR A 89 1.79 -8.50 8.42
N THR A 90 2.35 -9.66 8.05
CA THR A 90 2.76 -10.70 9.01
C THR A 90 3.88 -10.18 9.95
N SER A 91 4.31 -11.00 10.90
CA SER A 91 5.28 -10.60 11.93
C SER A 91 6.53 -11.48 11.91
N GLY A 92 7.58 -11.04 12.60
CA GLY A 92 8.82 -11.79 12.72
C GLY A 92 9.61 -11.86 11.41
N GLU A 93 10.36 -12.95 11.24
CA GLU A 93 11.28 -13.15 10.10
C GLU A 93 10.56 -13.47 8.79
N GLU A 94 9.27 -13.79 8.84
CA GLU A 94 8.43 -14.02 7.67
C GLU A 94 7.99 -12.71 7.00
N ARG A 95 7.96 -11.59 7.74
CA ARG A 95 7.50 -10.31 7.23
C ARG A 95 8.49 -9.71 6.26
N MET A 96 8.01 -9.23 5.12
CA MET A 96 8.78 -8.42 4.20
C MET A 96 8.43 -6.94 4.32
N PRO A 97 9.39 -6.02 4.12
CA PRO A 97 10.84 -6.24 4.08
C PRO A 97 11.44 -6.67 5.43
N ILE A 98 12.33 -7.66 5.50
CA ILE A 98 12.80 -8.20 6.80
C ILE A 98 13.50 -7.16 7.69
N ASP A 99 14.14 -6.16 7.08
CA ASP A 99 14.92 -5.09 7.70
C ASP A 99 14.06 -3.94 8.28
N GLY A 100 12.78 -3.84 7.89
CA GLY A 100 11.84 -2.90 8.50
C GLY A 100 10.44 -3.00 7.92
N PRO A 101 9.37 -2.74 8.71
CA PRO A 101 8.01 -2.69 8.19
C PRO A 101 7.89 -1.61 7.12
N LEU A 102 7.19 -1.97 6.05
CA LEU A 102 6.77 -0.99 5.06
C LEU A 102 5.81 0.02 5.74
N PRO A 103 5.88 1.33 5.43
CA PRO A 103 4.96 2.31 5.99
C PRO A 103 3.49 1.95 5.71
N ASP A 104 2.61 2.17 6.69
CA ASP A 104 1.18 1.87 6.54
C ASP A 104 0.54 2.56 5.32
N ALA A 105 1.00 3.77 4.99
CA ALA A 105 0.52 4.49 3.81
C ALA A 105 0.87 3.76 2.49
N ASP A 106 2.03 3.12 2.41
CA ASP A 106 2.48 2.36 1.23
C ASP A 106 1.70 1.04 1.10
N ILE A 107 1.46 0.36 2.23
CA ILE A 107 0.59 -0.82 2.27
C ILE A 107 -0.82 -0.42 1.80
N ALA A 108 -1.37 0.68 2.34
CA ALA A 108 -2.67 1.19 1.93
C ALA A 108 -2.73 1.59 0.44
N LEU A 109 -1.62 2.06 -0.16
CA LEU A 109 -1.56 2.32 -1.60
C LEU A 109 -1.64 1.02 -2.41
N ILE A 110 -0.95 -0.05 -1.96
CA ILE A 110 -1.04 -1.37 -2.60
C ILE A 110 -2.45 -1.96 -2.47
N GLU A 111 -3.08 -1.85 -1.30
CA GLU A 111 -4.46 -2.28 -1.09
C GLU A 111 -5.43 -1.54 -2.02
N ARG A 112 -5.28 -0.21 -2.18
CA ARG A 112 -6.09 0.57 -3.13
C ARG A 112 -5.89 0.11 -4.57
N TRP A 113 -4.66 -0.18 -4.97
CA TRP A 113 -4.39 -0.73 -6.30
C TRP A 113 -5.03 -2.11 -6.50
N ILE A 114 -5.02 -2.98 -5.48
CA ILE A 114 -5.72 -4.28 -5.50
C ILE A 114 -7.23 -4.10 -5.68
N ILE A 115 -7.84 -3.23 -4.87
CA ILE A 115 -9.28 -2.90 -4.95
C ILE A 115 -9.66 -2.33 -6.31
N ASN A 116 -8.76 -1.57 -6.94
CA ASN A 116 -8.96 -0.99 -8.26
C ASN A 116 -8.74 -1.99 -9.42
N GLY A 117 -8.56 -3.29 -9.12
CA GLY A 117 -8.47 -4.35 -10.13
C GLY A 117 -7.07 -4.90 -10.35
N ALA A 118 -6.06 -4.41 -9.62
CA ALA A 118 -4.69 -4.89 -9.65
C ALA A 118 -4.09 -4.98 -11.07
N GLU A 119 -4.41 -4.02 -11.93
CA GLU A 119 -3.90 -4.02 -13.30
C GLU A 119 -2.36 -3.91 -13.28
N LEU A 120 -1.72 -4.82 -14.02
CA LEU A 120 -0.27 -4.95 -14.12
C LEU A 120 0.30 -4.17 -15.32
N GLU A 121 -0.36 -3.10 -15.76
CA GLU A 121 0.06 -2.26 -16.90
C GLU A 121 1.43 -1.60 -16.65
#